data_AF-A0A953G476-F1
#
_entry.id   AF-A0A953G476-F1
#
_cell.length_a   1.000
_cell.length_b   1.000
_cell.length_c   1.000
_cell.angle_alpha   90.00
_cell.angle_beta   90.00
_cell.angle_gamma   90.00
#
_symmetry.space_group_name_H-M   'P 1'
#
loop_
_entity.id
_entity.type
_entity.pdbx_description
1 polymer ?
#
loop_
_entity_poly.entity_id
_entity_poly.type
_entity_poly.pdbx_seq_one_letter_code
_entity_poly.pdbx_strand_id
1 'polypeptide(L)' 'ASGEPIVGRPQTGTFGAVQSGSIELSTVDIANEFVKMITLQRGFQANSRIITTINQLLNEVIQLA' A
#
# COMPACT_ATOMS: atom_id res chain seq x y z
N ALA A 1 -15.87 -8.91 -11.51
CA ALA A 1 -15.13 -10.14 -11.18
C ALA A 1 -14.15 -10.42 -12.32
N SER A 2 -12.94 -10.92 -12.02
CA SER A 2 -11.82 -11.01 -12.96
C SER A 2 -11.89 -12.12 -14.03
N GLY A 3 -13.09 -12.65 -14.34
CA GLY A 3 -13.31 -13.73 -15.32
C GLY A 3 -13.51 -15.13 -14.71
N GLU A 4 -13.83 -16.10 -15.58
CA GLU A 4 -14.02 -17.52 -15.23
C GLU A 4 -12.66 -18.23 -15.08
N PRO A 5 -12.47 -19.11 -14.08
CA PRO A 5 -11.23 -19.86 -13.90
C PRO A 5 -10.93 -20.80 -15.09
N ILE A 6 -9.69 -20.75 -15.56
CA ILE A 6 -9.16 -21.71 -16.53
C ILE A 6 -8.45 -22.81 -15.74
N VAL A 7 -8.86 -24.08 -15.93
CA VAL A 7 -8.29 -25.24 -15.24
C VAL A 7 -7.47 -26.08 -16.21
N GLY A 8 -6.30 -26.56 -15.79
CA GLY A 8 -5.41 -27.38 -16.60
C GLY A 8 -4.38 -28.13 -15.78
N ARG A 9 -3.61 -29.02 -16.43
CA ARG A 9 -2.50 -29.74 -15.79
C ARG A 9 -1.21 -28.89 -15.85
N PRO A 10 -0.26 -29.06 -14.92
CA PRO A 10 1.07 -28.45 -15.04
C PRO A 10 1.70 -28.75 -16.40
N GLN A 11 2.47 -27.81 -16.95
CA GLN A 11 3.09 -27.89 -18.28
C GLN A 11 2.10 -28.05 -19.47
N THR A 12 0.81 -27.75 -19.30
CA THR A 12 -0.15 -27.71 -20.42
C THR A 12 -0.61 -26.29 -20.71
N GLY A 13 -0.78 -25.93 -21.99
CA GLY A 13 -1.24 -24.59 -22.40
C GLY A 13 -0.32 -23.48 -21.89
N THR A 14 -0.88 -22.51 -21.17
CA THR A 14 -0.17 -21.37 -20.54
C THR A 14 0.35 -21.66 -19.14
N PHE A 15 0.11 -22.86 -18.58
CA PHE A 15 0.52 -23.21 -17.23
C PHE A 15 2.00 -23.61 -17.18
N GLY A 16 2.73 -23.06 -16.20
CA GLY A 16 4.14 -23.40 -15.94
C GLY A 16 4.35 -24.81 -15.38
N ALA A 17 5.61 -25.15 -15.10
CA ALA A 17 5.96 -26.40 -14.44
C ALA A 17 5.78 -26.28 -12.92
N VAL A 18 5.39 -27.38 -12.27
CA VAL A 18 5.40 -27.49 -10.80
C VAL A 18 6.76 -28.04 -10.38
N GLN A 19 7.49 -27.29 -9.55
CA GLN A 19 8.75 -27.73 -8.99
C GLN A 19 8.52 -28.30 -7.59
N SER A 20 8.74 -29.60 -7.43
CA SER A 20 8.58 -30.27 -6.13
C SER A 20 9.74 -29.92 -5.20
N GLY A 21 9.43 -29.62 -3.94
CA GLY A 21 10.42 -29.27 -2.92
C GLY A 21 10.97 -27.84 -2.99
N SER A 22 10.43 -26.99 -3.86
CA SER A 22 10.74 -25.55 -3.87
C SER A 22 9.76 -24.77 -2.98
N ILE A 23 10.28 -23.75 -2.29
CA ILE A 23 9.48 -22.78 -1.55
C ILE A 23 9.45 -21.50 -2.40
N GLU A 24 8.26 -20.99 -2.70
CA GLU A 24 8.12 -19.69 -3.35
C GLU A 24 8.37 -18.58 -2.31
N LEU A 25 9.45 -17.83 -2.49
CA LEU A 25 9.73 -16.68 -1.63
C LEU A 25 8.90 -15.48 -2.07
N SER A 26 8.59 -14.62 -1.11
CA SER A 26 7.99 -13.32 -1.37
C SER A 26 8.85 -12.52 -2.36
N THR A 27 8.20 -11.94 -3.37
CA THR A 27 8.85 -11.01 -4.31
C THR A 27 9.05 -9.61 -3.70
N VAL A 28 8.64 -9.41 -2.44
CA VAL A 28 8.60 -8.11 -1.77
C VAL A 28 10.00 -7.72 -1.27
N ASP A 29 10.45 -6.54 -1.68
CA ASP A 29 11.63 -5.89 -1.11
C ASP A 29 11.25 -5.08 0.14
N ILE A 30 11.67 -5.61 1.29
CA ILE A 30 11.36 -5.07 2.61
C ILE A 30 11.92 -3.65 2.79
N ALA A 31 13.10 -3.33 2.22
CA ALA A 31 13.70 -2.01 2.36
C ALA A 31 12.84 -0.94 1.67
N ASN A 32 12.38 -1.24 0.46
CA ASN A 32 11.51 -0.37 -0.32
C ASN A 32 10.14 -0.19 0.36
N GLU A 33 9.54 -1.27 0.88
CA GLU A 33 8.27 -1.17 1.61
C GLU A 33 8.41 -0.39 2.93
N PHE A 34 9.54 -0.49 3.63
CA PHE A 34 9.79 0.36 4.81
C PHE A 34 9.92 1.84 4.45
N VAL A 35 10.64 2.19 3.38
CA VAL A 35 10.74 3.58 2.91
C VAL A 35 9.37 4.13 2.51
N LYS A 36 8.55 3.31 1.86
CA LYS A 36 7.17 3.66 1.51
C LYS A 36 6.31 3.87 2.76
N MET A 37 6.44 3.01 3.77
CA MET A 37 5.76 3.18 5.06
C MET A 37 6.17 4.49 5.74
N ILE A 38 7.47 4.79 5.80
CA ILE A 38 8.00 6.04 6.38
C ILE A 38 7.45 7.27 5.63
N THR A 39 7.39 7.20 4.30
CA THR A 39 6.85 8.28 3.47
C THR A 39 5.37 8.50 3.77
N LEU A 40 4.58 7.43 3.87
CA LEU A 40 3.17 7.49 4.25
C LEU A 40 2.99 8.07 5.66
N GLN A 41 3.81 7.67 6.63
CA GLN A 41 3.77 8.21 7.99
C GLN A 41 4.09 9.71 8.02
N ARG A 42 5.10 10.16 7.27
CA ARG A 42 5.43 11.59 7.16
C ARG A 42 4.30 12.39 6.50
N GLY A 43 3.69 11.85 5.46
CA GLY A 43 2.50 12.45 4.83
C GLY A 43 1.33 12.57 5.80
N PHE A 44 1.05 11.52 6.58
CA PHE A 44 0.02 11.56 7.62
C PHE A 44 0.31 12.62 8.68
N GLN A 45 1.54 12.68 9.20
CA GLN A 45 1.93 13.69 10.19
C GLN A 45 1.84 15.12 9.63
N ALA A 46 2.26 15.34 8.39
CA ALA A 46 2.14 16.64 7.72
C ALA A 46 0.67 17.05 7.60
N ASN A 47 -0.20 16.14 7.17
CA ASN A 47 -1.64 16.38 7.07
C ASN A 47 -2.27 16.68 8.43
N SER A 48 -1.88 15.96 9.49
CA SER A 48 -2.36 16.24 10.85
C SER A 48 -1.95 17.62 11.32
N ARG A 49 -0.71 18.06 11.06
CA ARG A 49 -0.24 19.41 11.41
C ARG A 49 -1.02 20.48 10.65
N ILE A 50 -1.26 20.29 9.35
CA ILE A 50 -2.07 21.19 8.53
C ILE A 50 -3.47 21.34 9.14
N ILE A 51 -4.12 20.24 9.53
CA ILE A 51 -5.44 20.28 10.18
C ILE A 51 -5.38 21.08 11.49
N THR A 52 -4.37 20.86 12.33
CA THR A 52 -4.20 21.63 13.57
C THR A 52 -4.04 23.12 13.29
N THR A 53 -3.20 23.50 12.34
CA THR A 53 -3.00 24.91 11.97
C THR A 53 -4.27 25.53 11.41
N ILE A 54 -5.01 24.82 10.56
CA ILE A 54 -6.32 25.28 10.06
C ILE A 54 -7.30 25.50 11.21
N ASN A 55 -7.38 24.56 12.17
CA ASN A 55 -8.24 24.70 13.33
C ASN A 55 -7.87 25.92 14.20
N GLN A 56 -6.58 26.22 14.34
CA GLN A 56 -6.12 27.43 15.04
C GLN A 56 -6.55 28.70 14.32
N LEU A 57 -6.31 28.78 13.01
CA LEU A 57 -6.73 29.93 12.18
C LEU A 57 -8.25 30.12 12.22
N LEU A 58 -9.03 29.04 12.16
CA LEU A 58 -10.48 29.11 12.26
C LEU A 58 -10.94 29.66 13.62
N ASN A 59 -10.29 29.26 14.72
CA ASN A 59 -10.60 29.78 16.05
C ASN A 59 -10.27 31.27 16.17
N GLU A 60 -9.13 31.71 15.64
CA GLU A 60 -8.75 33.13 15.60
C GLU A 60 -9.76 33.97 14.82
N VAL A 61 -10.24 33.48 13.66
CA VAL A 61 -11.27 34.17 12.87
C VAL A 61 -12.59 34.30 13.63
N ILE A 62 -13.01 33.25 14.36
CA ILE A 62 -14.24 33.29 15.18
C ILE A 62 -14.11 34.28 16.34
N GLN A 63 -12.92 34.44 16.93
CA GLN A 63 -12.72 35.38 18.04
C GLN A 63 -12.64 36.86 17.62
N LEU A 64 -12.35 37.13 16.35
CA LEU A 64 -12.29 38.47 15.77
C LEU A 64 -13.64 38.95 15.18
N ALA A 65 -14.63 38.05 15.12
CA ALA A 65 -16.01 38.33 14.68
C ALA A 65 -16.94 38.57 15.89
#